data_AF-A0A8T5ILS8-F1
#
_entry.id   AF-A0A8T5ILS8-F1
#
_cell.length_a   1.000
_cell.length_b   1.000
_cell.length_c   1.000
_cell.angle_alpha   90.00
_cell.angle_beta   90.00
_cell.angle_gamma   90.00
#
_symmetry.space_group_name_H-M   'P 1'
#
loop_
_entity.id
_entity.type
_entity.pdbx_description
1 polymer ?
#
loop_
_entity_poly.entity_id
_entity_poly.type
_entity_poly.pdbx_seq_one_letter_code
_entity_poly.pdbx_strand_id
1 'polypeptide(L)'
;MKKVPSIKELNKFAWKFKNRKTETHLRIFSPYFLWTLLHTKITPNQLTMFWVLLVIITSPFFLIYNFSVHIVASAIILLCLQLDMVDGSLARYKKQFSKKGAIIDFIGSWLMAILPQTFLAITYFIHTGKTWIIIALPFFLIGFIMKELIPLKEMFIYQKKIKDDKPKDKGRLHNIYSFARKLMLIDYSIEMLFISILIGIPEYYILFYAFSYNLYWIAKTIHVFIKKEDLSKEVFLT
;
A
#
# COMPACT_ATOMS: atom_id res chain seq x y z
N MET A 1 17.53 20.54 -23.94
CA MET A 1 16.88 19.50 -23.11
C MET A 1 17.77 19.26 -21.89
N LYS A 2 17.21 19.14 -20.66
CA LYS A 2 18.02 18.70 -19.51
C LYS A 2 18.59 17.31 -19.82
N LYS A 3 19.91 17.13 -19.62
CA LYS A 3 20.58 15.83 -19.81
C LYS A 3 19.85 14.78 -18.96
N VAL A 4 19.39 13.70 -19.58
CA VAL A 4 18.76 12.60 -18.84
C VAL A 4 19.84 11.94 -17.99
N PRO A 5 19.63 11.80 -16.66
CA PRO A 5 20.61 11.23 -15.76
C PRO A 5 20.83 9.74 -16.03
N SER A 6 21.98 9.24 -15.62
CA SER A 6 22.29 7.81 -15.69
C SER A 6 21.39 6.99 -14.74
N ILE A 7 21.23 5.70 -15.01
CA ILE A 7 20.48 4.78 -14.13
C ILE A 7 21.09 4.76 -12.71
N LYS A 8 22.41 4.88 -12.57
CA LYS A 8 23.08 4.96 -11.25
C LYS A 8 22.66 6.20 -10.46
N GLU A 9 22.54 7.34 -11.13
CA GLU A 9 22.06 8.59 -10.50
C GLU A 9 20.58 8.50 -10.15
N LEU A 10 19.75 7.90 -11.01
CA LEU A 10 18.33 7.67 -10.74
C LEU A 10 18.11 6.66 -9.61
N ASN A 11 18.93 5.63 -9.51
CA ASN A 11 18.97 4.74 -8.35
C ASN A 11 19.25 5.58 -7.10
N LYS A 12 20.35 6.34 -7.05
CA LYS A 12 20.66 7.18 -5.87
C LYS A 12 19.53 8.16 -5.54
N PHE A 13 18.87 8.73 -6.55
CA PHE A 13 17.73 9.63 -6.40
C PHE A 13 16.50 8.93 -5.83
N ALA A 14 16.09 7.79 -6.40
CA ALA A 14 14.94 7.03 -5.94
C ALA A 14 15.12 6.66 -4.47
N TRP A 15 16.32 6.19 -4.09
CA TRP A 15 16.65 5.82 -2.72
C TRP A 15 16.74 7.00 -1.74
N LYS A 16 16.98 8.23 -2.21
CA LYS A 16 16.99 9.45 -1.38
C LYS A 16 15.61 9.76 -0.77
N PHE A 17 14.53 9.46 -1.47
CA PHE A 17 13.15 9.72 -1.02
C PHE A 17 12.48 8.47 -0.45
N LYS A 18 13.26 7.61 0.20
CA LYS A 18 12.76 6.41 0.86
C LYS A 18 11.95 6.79 2.10
N ASN A 19 10.62 6.73 1.99
CA ASN A 19 9.72 7.00 3.12
C ASN A 19 9.42 5.74 3.95
N ARG A 20 9.46 4.53 3.35
CA ARG A 20 9.23 3.25 4.08
C ARG A 20 10.34 2.23 3.77
N LYS A 21 10.67 1.39 4.76
CA LYS A 21 11.63 0.28 4.59
C LYS A 21 11.12 -0.82 3.65
N THR A 22 9.82 -0.93 3.44
CA THR A 22 9.17 -2.00 2.66
C THR A 22 9.10 -1.73 1.16
N GLU A 23 9.38 -0.52 0.68
CA GLU A 23 9.41 -0.22 -0.76
C GLU A 23 10.69 -0.72 -1.45
N THR A 24 11.55 -1.47 -0.75
CA THR A 24 12.95 -1.72 -1.14
C THR A 24 13.08 -2.61 -2.39
N HIS A 25 12.30 -3.69 -2.48
CA HIS A 25 12.35 -4.66 -3.58
C HIS A 25 11.67 -4.10 -4.83
N LEU A 26 10.50 -3.48 -4.70
CA LEU A 26 9.81 -2.87 -5.83
C LEU A 26 10.59 -1.67 -6.42
N ARG A 27 11.32 -0.93 -5.58
CA ARG A 27 12.20 0.17 -6.03
C ARG A 27 13.42 -0.28 -6.84
N ILE A 28 13.70 -1.58 -6.99
CA ILE A 28 14.77 -2.06 -7.87
C ILE A 28 14.43 -1.75 -9.33
N PHE A 29 13.16 -1.96 -9.73
CA PHE A 29 12.74 -1.72 -11.11
C PHE A 29 12.36 -0.26 -11.39
N SER A 30 12.00 0.50 -10.35
CA SER A 30 11.47 1.87 -10.48
C SER A 30 12.42 2.82 -11.24
N PRO A 31 13.75 2.79 -11.02
CA PRO A 31 14.70 3.64 -11.74
C PRO A 31 14.79 3.36 -13.24
N TYR A 32 14.54 2.13 -13.68
CA TYR A 32 14.48 1.79 -15.11
C TYR A 32 13.23 2.36 -15.76
N PHE A 33 12.06 2.18 -15.15
CA PHE A 33 10.81 2.82 -15.60
C PHE A 33 10.87 4.34 -15.56
N LEU A 34 11.47 4.90 -14.51
CA LEU A 34 11.68 6.34 -14.41
C LEU A 34 12.59 6.82 -15.54
N TRP A 35 13.69 6.12 -15.81
CA TRP A 35 14.61 6.46 -16.89
C TRP A 35 13.92 6.47 -18.25
N THR A 36 13.11 5.46 -18.58
CA THR A 36 12.35 5.43 -19.85
C THR A 36 11.35 6.58 -19.94
N LEU A 37 10.60 6.86 -18.87
CA LEU A 37 9.62 7.94 -18.82
C LEU A 37 10.25 9.35 -18.86
N LEU A 38 11.51 9.51 -18.48
CA LEU A 38 12.22 10.78 -18.62
C LEU A 38 12.55 11.13 -20.08
N HIS A 39 12.52 10.15 -20.99
CA HIS A 39 12.62 10.37 -22.44
C HIS A 39 11.27 10.74 -23.08
N THR A 40 10.17 10.68 -22.32
CA THR A 40 8.83 10.98 -22.83
C THR A 40 8.28 12.28 -22.22
N LYS A 41 7.25 12.83 -22.85
CA LYS A 41 6.51 14.00 -22.35
C LYS A 41 5.45 13.63 -21.29
N ILE A 42 5.37 12.35 -20.88
CA ILE A 42 4.37 11.86 -19.93
C ILE A 42 4.54 12.59 -18.58
N THR A 43 3.44 13.14 -18.09
CA THR A 43 3.37 13.80 -16.78
C THR A 43 3.07 12.78 -15.68
N PRO A 44 3.42 13.07 -14.41
CA PRO A 44 3.08 12.21 -13.28
C PRO A 44 1.58 11.92 -13.20
N ASN A 45 0.73 12.95 -13.32
CA ASN A 45 -0.72 12.77 -13.23
C ASN A 45 -1.29 11.88 -14.36
N GLN A 46 -0.71 11.94 -15.57
CA GLN A 46 -1.09 11.04 -16.67
C GLN A 46 -0.73 9.60 -16.34
N LEU A 47 0.45 9.38 -15.74
CA LEU A 47 0.86 8.06 -15.30
C LEU A 47 -0.05 7.55 -14.16
N THR A 48 -0.39 8.42 -13.20
CA THR A 48 -1.34 8.10 -12.13
C THR A 48 -2.68 7.65 -12.71
N MET A 49 -3.27 8.47 -13.57
CA MET A 49 -4.54 8.15 -14.21
C MET A 49 -4.47 6.83 -14.99
N PHE A 50 -3.36 6.57 -15.68
CA PHE A 50 -3.17 5.36 -16.46
C PHE A 50 -3.20 4.10 -15.59
N TRP A 51 -2.40 4.02 -14.52
CA TRP A 51 -2.41 2.82 -13.69
C TRP A 51 -3.71 2.67 -12.89
N VAL A 52 -4.36 3.78 -12.50
CA VAL A 52 -5.68 3.72 -11.85
C VAL A 52 -6.74 3.13 -12.78
N LEU A 53 -6.78 3.57 -14.04
CA LEU A 53 -7.68 3.00 -15.03
C LEU A 53 -7.37 1.53 -15.31
N LEU A 54 -6.09 1.16 -15.37
CA LEU A 54 -5.70 -0.25 -15.51
C LEU A 54 -6.21 -1.09 -14.34
N VAL A 55 -6.11 -0.61 -13.09
CA VAL A 55 -6.67 -1.31 -11.92
C VAL A 55 -8.17 -1.53 -12.10
N ILE A 56 -8.93 -0.49 -12.47
CA ILE A 56 -10.38 -0.57 -12.64
C ILE A 56 -10.76 -1.57 -13.74
N ILE A 57 -10.05 -1.57 -14.86
CA ILE A 57 -10.31 -2.47 -16.00
C ILE A 57 -9.87 -3.91 -15.69
N THR A 58 -8.75 -4.08 -14.99
CA THR A 58 -8.16 -5.40 -14.70
C THR A 58 -8.89 -6.12 -13.57
N SER A 59 -9.37 -5.40 -12.56
CA SER A 59 -9.97 -6.03 -11.37
C SER A 59 -11.15 -6.95 -11.72
N PRO A 60 -12.11 -6.59 -12.59
CA PRO A 60 -13.21 -7.47 -12.98
C PRO A 60 -12.78 -8.82 -13.59
N PHE A 61 -11.56 -8.95 -14.14
CA PHE A 61 -11.08 -10.24 -14.64
C PHE A 61 -10.91 -11.29 -13.53
N PHE A 62 -10.75 -10.87 -12.28
CA PHE A 62 -10.80 -11.80 -11.14
C PHE A 62 -12.16 -12.47 -10.97
N LEU A 63 -13.22 -11.93 -11.58
CA LEU A 63 -14.53 -12.57 -11.56
C LEU A 63 -14.57 -13.88 -12.35
N ILE A 64 -13.68 -14.04 -13.32
CA ILE A 64 -13.60 -15.22 -14.19
C ILE A 64 -12.85 -16.31 -13.41
N TYR A 65 -13.52 -17.41 -13.06
CA TYR A 65 -12.89 -18.53 -12.33
C TYR A 65 -11.97 -19.34 -13.23
N ASN A 66 -10.79 -18.78 -13.49
CA ASN A 66 -9.77 -19.39 -14.32
C ASN A 66 -8.38 -19.01 -13.80
N PHE A 67 -7.57 -20.02 -13.54
CA PHE A 67 -6.22 -19.87 -12.99
C PHE A 67 -5.32 -18.96 -13.85
N SER A 68 -5.29 -19.19 -15.16
CA SER A 68 -4.46 -18.40 -16.08
C SER A 68 -4.92 -16.93 -16.13
N VAL A 69 -6.24 -16.69 -16.11
CA VAL A 69 -6.78 -15.32 -16.03
C VAL A 69 -6.37 -14.64 -14.74
N HIS A 70 -6.43 -15.34 -13.60
CA HIS A 70 -6.01 -14.79 -12.30
C HIS A 70 -4.51 -14.47 -12.28
N ILE A 71 -3.66 -15.30 -12.87
CA ILE A 71 -2.21 -15.01 -12.99
C ILE A 71 -1.97 -13.73 -13.78
N VAL A 72 -2.59 -13.62 -14.96
CA VAL A 72 -2.40 -12.44 -15.82
C VAL A 72 -2.95 -11.18 -15.14
N ALA A 73 -4.15 -11.26 -14.55
CA ALA A 73 -4.75 -10.13 -13.85
C ALA A 73 -3.90 -9.69 -12.65
N SER A 74 -3.43 -10.63 -11.81
CA SER A 74 -2.57 -10.30 -10.67
C SER A 74 -1.19 -9.78 -11.07
N ALA A 75 -0.62 -10.26 -12.18
CA ALA A 75 0.61 -9.69 -12.74
C ALA A 75 0.42 -8.24 -13.21
N ILE A 76 -0.71 -7.91 -13.84
CA ILE A 76 -1.04 -6.53 -14.23
C ILE A 76 -1.23 -5.65 -12.99
N ILE A 77 -1.89 -6.14 -11.94
CA ILE A 77 -2.03 -5.40 -10.66
C ILE A 77 -0.65 -5.16 -10.01
N LEU A 78 0.26 -6.14 -10.06
CA LEU A 78 1.65 -5.93 -9.61
C LEU A 78 2.39 -4.86 -10.42
N LEU A 79 2.17 -4.84 -11.74
CA LEU A 79 2.70 -3.77 -12.57
C LEU A 79 2.11 -2.41 -12.17
N CYS A 80 0.82 -2.33 -11.85
CA CYS A 80 0.20 -1.08 -11.39
C CYS A 80 0.83 -0.58 -10.07
N LEU A 81 1.10 -1.48 -9.12
CA LEU A 81 1.85 -1.16 -7.90
C LEU A 81 3.23 -0.60 -8.22
N GLN A 82 3.90 -1.14 -9.26
CA GLN A 82 5.18 -0.62 -9.71
C GLN A 82 5.06 0.81 -10.28
N LEU A 83 4.02 1.07 -11.07
CA LEU A 83 3.79 2.37 -11.71
C LEU A 83 3.41 3.46 -10.70
N ASP A 84 2.66 3.12 -9.65
CA ASP A 84 2.33 4.00 -8.51
C ASP A 84 3.62 4.57 -7.87
N MET A 85 4.62 3.73 -7.56
CA MET A 85 5.88 4.27 -7.02
C MET A 85 6.69 5.10 -8.02
N VAL A 86 6.56 4.79 -9.31
CA VAL A 86 7.26 5.50 -10.39
C VAL A 86 6.66 6.88 -10.60
N ASP A 87 5.33 7.05 -10.52
CA ASP A 87 4.70 8.35 -10.71
C ASP A 87 5.11 9.36 -9.63
N GLY A 88 5.25 8.93 -8.37
CA GLY A 88 5.67 9.78 -7.27
C GLY A 88 7.15 10.15 -7.43
N SER A 89 7.95 9.23 -7.96
CA SER A 89 9.37 9.47 -8.26
C SER A 89 9.53 10.42 -9.44
N LEU A 90 8.68 10.30 -10.46
CA LEU A 90 8.60 11.20 -11.60
C LEU A 90 8.15 12.60 -11.18
N ALA A 91 7.15 12.72 -10.29
CA ALA A 91 6.67 13.97 -9.72
C ALA A 91 7.79 14.70 -8.96
N ARG A 92 8.51 13.99 -8.09
CA ARG A 92 9.66 14.54 -7.36
C ARG A 92 10.78 14.98 -8.30
N TYR A 93 11.07 14.18 -9.33
CA TYR A 93 12.14 14.47 -10.27
C TYR A 93 11.82 15.68 -11.14
N LYS A 94 10.61 15.72 -11.73
CA LYS A 94 10.13 16.83 -12.57
C LYS A 94 9.69 18.04 -11.73
N LYS A 95 9.66 17.94 -10.39
CA LYS A 95 9.10 18.93 -9.45
C LYS A 95 7.65 19.32 -9.79
N GLN A 96 6.87 18.35 -10.26
CA GLN A 96 5.47 18.53 -10.64
C GLN A 96 4.59 17.94 -9.55
N PHE A 97 4.09 18.80 -8.66
CA PHE A 97 3.21 18.41 -7.56
C PHE A 97 1.79 18.93 -7.78
N SER A 98 0.78 18.11 -7.51
CA SER A 98 -0.62 18.47 -7.69
C SER A 98 -1.46 17.90 -6.55
N LYS A 99 -2.30 18.74 -5.92
CA LYS A 99 -3.28 18.27 -4.93
C LYS A 99 -4.27 17.29 -5.56
N LYS A 100 -4.74 17.58 -6.77
CA LYS A 100 -5.63 16.68 -7.52
C LYS A 100 -4.95 15.34 -7.81
N GLY A 101 -3.68 15.38 -8.22
CA GLY A 101 -2.88 14.18 -8.46
C GLY A 101 -2.77 13.32 -7.21
N ALA A 102 -2.46 13.93 -6.06
CA ALA A 102 -2.38 13.23 -4.77
C ALA A 102 -3.72 12.60 -4.32
N ILE A 103 -4.87 13.22 -4.64
CA ILE A 103 -6.18 12.64 -4.34
C ILE A 103 -6.45 11.42 -5.23
N ILE A 104 -6.14 11.52 -6.53
CA ILE A 104 -6.34 10.41 -7.48
C ILE A 104 -5.43 9.23 -7.13
N ASP A 105 -4.18 9.50 -6.79
CA ASP A 105 -3.20 8.54 -6.27
C ASP A 105 -3.73 7.80 -5.04
N PHE A 106 -4.22 8.56 -4.05
CA PHE A 106 -4.83 8.00 -2.84
C PHE A 106 -6.02 7.08 -3.16
N ILE A 107 -6.98 7.56 -3.97
CA ILE A 107 -8.16 6.76 -4.36
C ILE A 107 -7.71 5.51 -5.14
N GLY A 108 -6.78 5.68 -6.07
CA GLY A 108 -6.21 4.61 -6.87
C GLY A 108 -5.62 3.48 -6.04
N SER A 109 -4.82 3.83 -5.03
CA SER A 109 -4.20 2.86 -4.12
C SER A 109 -5.23 2.06 -3.32
N TRP A 110 -6.35 2.69 -2.95
CA TRP A 110 -7.48 2.02 -2.29
C TRP A 110 -8.20 1.07 -3.25
N LEU A 111 -8.49 1.50 -4.47
CA LEU A 111 -9.10 0.65 -5.49
C LEU A 111 -8.25 -0.59 -5.78
N MET A 112 -6.93 -0.42 -5.88
CA MET A 112 -5.97 -1.51 -6.12
C MET A 112 -5.94 -2.53 -4.98
N ALA A 113 -6.19 -2.09 -3.75
CA ALA A 113 -6.19 -2.93 -2.56
C ALA A 113 -7.54 -3.58 -2.23
N ILE A 114 -8.63 -3.11 -2.83
CA ILE A 114 -10.00 -3.55 -2.53
C ILE A 114 -10.61 -4.34 -3.69
N LEU A 115 -10.55 -3.82 -4.93
CA LEU A 115 -11.31 -4.38 -6.05
C LEU A 115 -10.85 -5.80 -6.44
N PRO A 116 -9.55 -6.05 -6.72
CA PRO A 116 -9.09 -7.40 -7.08
C PRO A 116 -9.47 -8.46 -6.04
N GLN A 117 -9.32 -8.14 -4.76
CA GLN A 117 -9.51 -9.04 -3.64
C GLN A 117 -10.99 -9.32 -3.40
N THR A 118 -11.84 -8.31 -3.58
CA THR A 118 -13.31 -8.45 -3.48
C THR A 118 -13.83 -9.36 -4.60
N PHE A 119 -13.42 -9.12 -5.84
CA PHE A 119 -13.84 -9.94 -6.97
C PHE A 119 -13.32 -11.37 -6.87
N LEU A 120 -12.08 -11.56 -6.45
CA LEU A 120 -11.52 -12.89 -6.17
C LEU A 120 -12.33 -13.63 -5.09
N ALA A 121 -12.66 -12.96 -3.97
CA ALA A 121 -13.44 -13.53 -2.89
C ALA A 121 -14.84 -13.99 -3.34
N ILE A 122 -15.53 -13.13 -4.10
CA ILE A 122 -16.86 -13.44 -4.66
C ILE A 122 -16.77 -14.64 -5.58
N THR A 123 -15.81 -14.68 -6.50
CA THR A 123 -15.68 -15.78 -7.46
C THR A 123 -15.32 -17.09 -6.79
N TYR A 124 -14.39 -17.10 -5.84
CA TYR A 124 -14.08 -18.32 -5.10
C TYR A 124 -15.25 -18.79 -4.24
N PHE A 125 -16.03 -17.88 -3.65
CA PHE A 125 -17.25 -18.26 -2.94
C PHE A 125 -18.27 -18.92 -3.88
N ILE A 126 -18.57 -18.31 -5.03
CA ILE A 126 -19.54 -18.84 -6.00
C ILE A 126 -19.13 -20.22 -6.50
N HIS A 127 -17.85 -20.44 -6.80
CA HIS A 127 -17.39 -21.70 -7.40
C HIS A 127 -17.07 -22.82 -6.40
N THR A 128 -16.69 -22.48 -5.16
CA THR A 128 -16.32 -23.50 -4.15
C THR A 128 -17.40 -23.75 -3.09
N GLY A 129 -18.37 -22.85 -2.96
CA GLY A 129 -19.39 -22.90 -1.90
C GLY A 129 -18.84 -22.68 -0.48
N LYS A 130 -17.56 -22.34 -0.33
CA LYS A 130 -16.90 -22.13 0.96
C LYS A 130 -17.39 -20.82 1.61
N THR A 131 -18.41 -20.93 2.46
CA THR A 131 -19.06 -19.79 3.14
C THR A 131 -18.12 -18.95 3.99
N TRP A 132 -17.03 -19.53 4.50
CA TRP A 132 -16.04 -18.78 5.27
C TRP A 132 -15.36 -17.68 4.46
N ILE A 133 -15.28 -17.79 3.12
CA ILE A 133 -14.66 -16.77 2.25
C ILE A 133 -15.48 -15.47 2.30
N ILE A 134 -16.80 -15.58 2.13
CA ILE A 134 -17.69 -14.42 2.14
C ILE A 134 -17.83 -13.84 3.55
N ILE A 135 -17.68 -14.66 4.59
CA ILE A 135 -17.59 -14.18 5.98
C ILE A 135 -16.27 -13.45 6.22
N ALA A 136 -15.15 -13.92 5.68
CA ALA A 136 -13.83 -13.29 5.86
C ALA A 136 -13.70 -11.96 5.12
N LEU A 137 -14.37 -11.80 3.97
CA LEU A 137 -14.33 -10.58 3.15
C LEU A 137 -14.66 -9.28 3.91
N PRO A 138 -15.77 -9.13 4.66
CA PRO A 138 -16.03 -7.91 5.42
C PRO A 138 -14.96 -7.64 6.48
N PHE A 139 -14.40 -8.67 7.14
CA PHE A 139 -13.28 -8.48 8.07
C PHE A 139 -12.02 -7.99 7.36
N PHE A 140 -11.73 -8.50 6.16
CA PHE A 140 -10.65 -8.00 5.31
C PHE A 140 -10.85 -6.51 5.00
N LEU A 141 -12.05 -6.12 4.53
CA LEU A 141 -12.35 -4.74 4.13
C LEU A 141 -12.28 -3.78 5.33
N ILE A 142 -12.92 -4.14 6.45
CA ILE A 142 -12.87 -3.34 7.69
C ILE A 142 -11.43 -3.22 8.17
N GLY A 143 -10.70 -4.34 8.23
CA GLY A 143 -9.31 -4.35 8.66
C GLY A 143 -8.42 -3.45 7.81
N PHE A 144 -8.58 -3.51 6.47
CA PHE A 144 -7.85 -2.66 5.53
C PHE A 144 -8.17 -1.18 5.75
N ILE A 145 -9.46 -0.82 5.81
CA ILE A 145 -9.91 0.57 6.02
C ILE A 145 -9.34 1.10 7.34
N MET A 146 -9.46 0.34 8.43
CA MET A 146 -8.97 0.75 9.75
C MET A 146 -7.45 0.94 9.76
N LYS A 147 -6.70 0.04 9.10
CA LYS A 147 -5.25 0.18 8.91
C LYS A 147 -4.88 1.49 8.21
N GLU A 148 -5.61 1.89 7.15
CA GLU A 148 -5.33 3.13 6.41
C GLU A 148 -5.83 4.40 7.13
N LEU A 149 -6.87 4.32 7.97
CA LEU A 149 -7.40 5.46 8.73
C LEU A 149 -6.49 5.89 9.88
N ILE A 150 -5.76 4.97 10.54
CA ILE A 150 -4.93 5.33 11.70
C ILE A 150 -3.82 6.34 11.32
N PRO A 151 -3.01 6.13 10.26
CA PRO A 151 -2.06 7.14 9.79
C PRO A 151 -2.71 8.47 9.41
N LEU A 152 -3.91 8.48 8.81
CA LEU A 152 -4.61 9.72 8.46
C LEU A 152 -4.96 10.53 9.71
N LYS A 153 -5.50 9.86 10.74
CA LYS A 153 -5.79 10.48 12.04
C LYS A 153 -4.52 11.00 12.72
N GLU A 154 -3.44 10.24 12.68
CA GLU A 154 -2.13 10.71 13.16
C GLU A 154 -1.70 11.97 12.41
N MET A 155 -1.81 12.04 11.08
CA MET A 155 -1.45 13.24 10.31
C MET A 155 -2.28 14.48 10.71
N PHE A 156 -3.59 14.34 10.91
CA PHE A 156 -4.45 15.46 11.34
C PHE A 156 -4.19 15.90 12.79
N ILE A 157 -3.94 14.97 13.71
CA ILE A 157 -3.65 15.28 15.12
C ILE A 157 -2.22 15.83 15.27
N TYR A 158 -1.26 15.29 14.52
CA TYR A 158 0.16 15.60 14.63
C TYR A 158 0.57 16.85 13.84
N GLN A 159 -0.21 17.29 12.85
CA GLN A 159 -0.08 18.63 12.25
C GLN A 159 -0.20 19.76 13.28
N LYS A 160 -0.86 19.51 14.42
CA LYS A 160 -1.03 20.49 15.50
C LYS A 160 0.11 20.50 16.54
N LYS A 161 1.01 19.50 16.53
CA LYS A 161 2.04 19.31 17.59
C LYS A 161 3.50 19.36 17.12
N ILE A 162 3.80 19.48 15.82
CA ILE A 162 5.18 19.68 15.32
C ILE A 162 5.56 21.17 15.39
N LYS A 163 5.72 21.68 16.62
CA LYS A 163 6.73 22.72 16.85
C LYS A 163 7.72 22.31 17.94
N ASP A 164 7.32 21.46 18.88
CA ASP A 164 8.20 21.01 19.96
C ASP A 164 8.18 19.48 20.11
N ASP A 165 9.39 18.91 20.10
CA ASP A 165 9.79 17.52 20.39
C ASP A 165 9.37 16.36 19.47
N LYS A 166 10.40 15.77 18.82
CA LYS A 166 10.34 14.40 18.28
C LYS A 166 10.62 13.43 19.43
N PRO A 167 9.68 12.56 19.84
CA PRO A 167 9.89 11.66 20.96
C PRO A 167 11.01 10.66 20.65
N LYS A 168 12.06 10.65 21.50
CA LYS A 168 13.28 9.84 21.35
C LYS A 168 13.10 8.37 21.71
N ASP A 169 12.10 8.00 22.52
CA ASP A 169 11.81 6.60 22.83
C ASP A 169 10.57 6.10 22.08
N LYS A 170 10.73 4.97 21.39
CA LYS A 170 9.65 4.30 20.66
C LYS A 170 8.92 3.27 21.53
N GLY A 171 9.49 2.85 22.66
CA GLY A 171 8.89 1.91 23.61
C GLY A 171 8.81 0.45 23.10
N ARG A 172 8.69 -0.51 24.03
CA ARG A 172 8.59 -1.95 23.71
C ARG A 172 7.41 -2.29 22.80
N LEU A 173 6.27 -1.64 23.01
CA LEU A 173 5.05 -1.89 22.24
C LEU A 173 5.21 -1.52 20.75
N HIS A 174 6.01 -0.50 20.43
CA HIS A 174 6.33 -0.16 19.04
C HIS A 174 7.09 -1.27 18.33
N ASN A 175 8.08 -1.86 19.01
CA ASN A 175 8.86 -2.96 18.45
C ASN A 175 7.98 -4.18 18.18
N ILE A 176 7.03 -4.47 19.08
CA ILE A 176 6.10 -5.60 18.94
C ILE A 176 5.20 -5.44 17.71
N TYR A 177 4.44 -4.34 17.58
CA TYR A 177 3.56 -4.21 16.41
C TYR A 177 4.35 -3.97 15.11
N SER A 178 5.54 -3.35 15.17
CA SER A 178 6.41 -3.21 14.01
C SER A 178 6.97 -4.55 13.54
N PHE A 179 7.28 -5.46 14.46
CA PHE A 179 7.65 -6.83 14.15
C PHE A 179 6.45 -7.61 13.59
N ALA A 180 5.29 -7.54 14.25
CA ALA A 180 4.06 -8.18 13.78
C ALA A 180 3.67 -7.73 12.37
N ARG A 181 3.78 -6.42 12.05
CA ARG A 181 3.57 -5.87 10.70
C ARG A 181 4.41 -6.55 9.63
N LYS A 182 5.69 -6.84 9.94
CA LYS A 182 6.60 -7.52 9.01
C LYS A 182 6.26 -8.99 8.89
N LEU A 183 6.01 -9.66 10.01
CA LEU A 183 5.66 -11.09 10.04
C LEU A 183 4.37 -11.35 9.27
N MET A 184 3.37 -10.49 9.43
CA MET A 184 2.07 -10.57 8.75
C MET A 184 2.09 -10.01 7.32
N LEU A 185 3.26 -9.60 6.81
CA LEU A 185 3.45 -9.14 5.43
C LEU A 185 2.43 -8.05 5.02
N ILE A 186 2.11 -7.14 5.94
CA ILE A 186 1.05 -6.12 5.77
C ILE A 186 1.32 -5.18 4.58
N ASP A 187 2.61 -4.90 4.32
CA ASP A 187 3.04 -4.03 3.23
C ASP A 187 3.21 -4.74 1.89
N TYR A 188 3.08 -6.08 1.87
CA TYR A 188 3.32 -6.92 0.71
C TYR A 188 2.02 -7.60 0.23
N SER A 189 0.86 -7.04 0.56
CA SER A 189 -0.43 -7.71 0.32
C SER A 189 -0.71 -7.96 -1.16
N ILE A 190 -0.31 -7.06 -2.05
CA ILE A 190 -0.49 -7.24 -3.49
C ILE A 190 0.45 -8.32 -4.04
N GLU A 191 1.69 -8.37 -3.56
CA GLU A 191 2.64 -9.45 -3.88
C GLU A 191 2.15 -10.80 -3.36
N MET A 192 1.62 -10.82 -2.13
CA MET A 192 1.06 -12.04 -1.56
C MET A 192 -0.21 -12.49 -2.27
N LEU A 193 -0.99 -11.58 -2.85
CA LEU A 193 -2.11 -11.95 -3.73
C LEU A 193 -1.60 -12.73 -4.93
N PHE A 194 -0.62 -12.18 -5.66
CA PHE A 194 -0.01 -12.85 -6.82
C PHE A 194 0.61 -14.21 -6.44
N ILE A 195 1.38 -14.25 -5.35
CA ILE A 195 2.01 -15.48 -4.86
C ILE A 195 0.94 -16.53 -4.48
N SER A 196 -0.15 -16.11 -3.82
CA SER A 196 -1.23 -17.02 -3.43
C SER A 196 -1.93 -17.66 -4.64
N ILE A 197 -2.07 -16.89 -5.72
CA ILE A 197 -2.61 -17.37 -7.00
C ILE A 197 -1.63 -18.34 -7.64
N LEU A 198 -0.34 -18.01 -7.72
CA LEU A 198 0.67 -18.90 -8.30
C LEU A 198 0.75 -20.27 -7.60
N ILE A 199 0.60 -20.28 -6.27
CA ILE A 199 0.63 -21.51 -5.46
C ILE A 199 -0.73 -22.26 -5.54
N GLY A 200 -1.79 -21.62 -6.03
CA GLY A 200 -3.12 -22.23 -6.15
C GLY A 200 -3.91 -22.25 -4.83
N ILE A 201 -3.64 -21.30 -3.92
CA ILE A 201 -4.33 -21.16 -2.63
C ILE A 201 -4.89 -19.74 -2.36
N PRO A 202 -5.46 -19.04 -3.35
CA PRO A 202 -5.86 -17.64 -3.19
C PRO A 202 -7.05 -17.42 -2.23
N GLU A 203 -7.85 -18.44 -1.92
CA GLU A 203 -8.92 -18.29 -0.92
C GLU A 203 -8.35 -18.06 0.49
N TYR A 204 -7.20 -18.67 0.81
CA TYR A 204 -6.57 -18.54 2.12
C TYR A 204 -5.89 -17.18 2.30
N TYR A 205 -5.52 -16.53 1.20
CA TYR A 205 -5.03 -15.15 1.22
C TYR A 205 -6.05 -14.20 1.84
N ILE A 206 -7.34 -14.35 1.50
CA ILE A 206 -8.41 -13.49 2.04
C ILE A 206 -8.52 -13.66 3.56
N LEU A 207 -8.52 -14.92 4.03
CA LEU A 207 -8.58 -15.23 5.45
C LEU A 207 -7.35 -14.71 6.21
N PHE A 208 -6.16 -14.91 5.64
CA PHE A 208 -4.91 -14.45 6.22
C PHE A 208 -4.90 -12.93 6.42
N TYR A 209 -5.34 -12.15 5.42
CA TYR A 209 -5.37 -10.69 5.54
C TYR A 209 -6.58 -10.16 6.31
N ALA A 210 -7.71 -10.89 6.34
CA ALA A 210 -8.80 -10.61 7.27
C ALA A 210 -8.31 -10.66 8.72
N PHE A 211 -7.52 -11.66 9.09
CA PHE A 211 -6.92 -11.71 10.42
C PHE A 211 -5.81 -10.67 10.61
N SER A 212 -4.85 -10.62 9.67
CA SER A 212 -3.63 -9.83 9.80
C SER A 212 -3.87 -8.33 9.88
N TYR A 213 -4.76 -7.78 9.04
CA TYR A 213 -5.08 -6.36 9.09
C TYR A 213 -5.77 -6.00 10.40
N ASN A 214 -6.69 -6.85 10.89
CA ASN A 214 -7.40 -6.61 12.15
C ASN A 214 -6.46 -6.60 13.34
N LEU A 215 -5.58 -7.60 13.44
CA LEU A 215 -4.56 -7.64 14.49
C LEU A 215 -3.63 -6.44 14.44
N TYR A 216 -3.21 -6.03 13.24
CA TYR A 216 -2.31 -4.90 13.06
C TYR A 216 -2.92 -3.57 13.52
N TRP A 217 -4.14 -3.24 13.08
CA TRP A 217 -4.74 -1.94 13.40
C TRP A 217 -5.10 -1.84 14.89
N ILE A 218 -5.52 -2.94 15.52
CA ILE A 218 -5.78 -2.99 16.97
C ILE A 218 -4.49 -2.74 17.75
N ALA A 219 -3.42 -3.48 17.45
CA ALA A 219 -2.14 -3.33 18.12
C ALA A 219 -1.55 -1.93 17.95
N LYS A 220 -1.65 -1.35 16.74
CA LYS A 220 -1.23 0.03 16.48
C LYS A 220 -2.06 1.03 17.29
N THR A 221 -3.36 0.84 17.36
CA THR A 221 -4.28 1.73 18.10
C THR A 221 -3.99 1.73 19.60
N ILE A 222 -3.81 0.55 20.21
CA ILE A 222 -3.43 0.42 21.63
C ILE A 222 -2.13 1.18 21.92
N HIS A 223 -1.12 1.06 21.07
CA HIS A 223 0.13 1.81 21.22
C HIS A 223 -0.07 3.33 21.18
N VAL A 224 -0.88 3.83 20.26
CA VAL A 224 -1.18 5.26 20.14
C VAL A 224 -1.94 5.77 21.37
N PHE A 225 -2.88 4.98 21.91
CA PHE A 225 -3.63 5.33 23.12
C PHE A 225 -2.73 5.40 24.36
N ILE A 226 -1.93 4.36 24.63
CA ILE A 226 -1.02 4.33 25.79
C ILE A 226 -0.05 5.52 25.72
N LYS A 227 0.54 5.78 24.56
CA LYS A 227 1.46 6.91 24.39
C LYS A 227 0.80 8.27 24.63
N LYS A 228 -0.48 8.43 24.31
CA LYS A 228 -1.23 9.67 24.57
C LYS A 228 -1.48 9.85 26.08
N GLU A 229 -1.74 8.77 26.80
CA GLU A 229 -1.95 8.78 28.24
C GLU A 229 -0.67 9.18 29.00
N ASP A 230 0.48 8.62 28.63
CA ASP A 230 1.79 8.98 29.21
C ASP A 230 2.09 10.48 29.05
N LEU A 231 1.88 11.00 27.83
CA LEU A 231 2.06 12.43 27.55
C LEU A 231 1.07 13.34 28.29
N SER A 232 -0.11 12.84 28.66
CA SER A 232 -1.05 13.61 29.46
C SER A 232 -0.64 13.66 30.93
N LYS A 233 -0.12 12.56 31.48
CA LYS A 233 0.37 12.50 32.86
C LYS A 233 1.59 13.40 33.09
N GLU A 234 2.50 13.50 32.13
CA GLU A 234 3.65 14.41 32.20
C GLU A 234 3.25 15.89 32.26
N VAL A 235 2.16 16.30 31.59
CA VAL A 235 1.69 17.69 31.54
C VAL A 235 0.95 18.11 32.81
N PHE A 236 0.34 17.17 33.55
CA PHE A 236 -0.36 17.47 34.81
C PHE A 236 0.57 17.43 36.05
N LEU A 237 1.84 17.03 35.88
CA LEU A 237 2.84 16.96 36.94
C LEU A 237 3.90 18.08 36.88
N THR A 238 3.74 19.03 35.94
CA THR A 238 4.52 20.28 35.82
C THR A 238 3.62 21.48 36.07
#